data_AF-A0A914NZL5-F1
#
_entry.id   AF-A0A914NZL5-F1
#
_cell.length_a   1.000
_cell.length_b   1.000
_cell.length_c   1.000
_cell.angle_alpha   90.00
_cell.angle_beta   90.00
_cell.angle_gamma   90.00
#
_symmetry.space_group_name_H-M   'P 1'
#
loop_
_entity.id
_entity.type
_entity.pdbx_description
1 polymer ?
#
loop_
_entity_poly.entity_id
_entity_poly.type
_entity_poly.pdbx_seq_one_letter_code
_entity_poly.pdbx_strand_id
1 'polypeptide(L)'
;MSSPKIELGVRFGKTLIVDELDNDIEPSLVPLLRREFKSIGTRLTVQLGEKQVDFNDKFRLFLCTRNENNRLGEHIRGSLTEVNFSVTSFWPCFATSRLSNSNRTARIGT
;
A
#
# COMPACT_ATOMS: atom_id res chain seq x y z
N MET A 1 16.25 -7.94 14.18
CA MET A 1 15.87 -9.27 14.72
C MET A 1 14.39 -9.49 14.46
N SER A 2 14.00 -10.61 13.85
CA SER A 2 12.59 -10.88 13.55
C SER A 2 11.77 -11.01 14.84
N SER A 3 10.67 -10.28 14.93
CA SER A 3 9.77 -10.35 16.08
C SER A 3 9.10 -11.73 16.14
N PRO A 4 9.14 -12.45 17.29
CA PRO A 4 8.58 -13.80 17.42
C PRO A 4 7.07 -13.84 17.16
N LYS A 5 6.38 -12.71 17.36
CA LYS A 5 4.94 -12.56 17.08
C LYS A 5 4.61 -12.76 15.59
N ILE A 6 5.51 -12.32 14.70
CA ILE A 6 5.30 -12.42 13.25
C ILE A 6 5.52 -13.86 12.80
N GLU A 7 6.61 -14.50 13.26
CA GLU A 7 6.91 -15.91 12.96
C GLU A 7 5.73 -16.83 13.35
N LEU A 8 5.19 -16.65 14.56
CA LEU A 8 4.03 -17.41 15.02
C LEU A 8 2.76 -17.05 14.24
N GLY A 9 2.56 -15.78 13.93
CA GLY A 9 1.41 -15.32 13.15
C GLY A 9 1.34 -15.97 11.78
N VAL A 10 2.48 -16.03 11.07
CA VAL A 10 2.61 -16.68 9.75
C VAL A 10 2.30 -18.16 9.84
N ARG A 11 2.91 -18.87 10.80
CA ARG A 11 2.72 -20.32 10.97
C ARG A 11 1.28 -20.70 11.28
N PHE A 12 0.61 -19.92 12.13
CA PHE A 12 -0.78 -20.19 12.53
C PHE A 12 -1.83 -19.57 11.61
N GLY A 13 -1.43 -18.78 10.59
CA GLY A 13 -2.37 -18.10 9.70
C GLY A 13 -3.19 -17.02 10.40
N LYS A 14 -2.60 -16.32 11.37
CA LYS A 14 -3.27 -15.20 12.05
C LYS A 14 -3.31 -13.96 11.17
N THR A 15 -4.28 -13.10 11.40
CA THR A 15 -4.26 -11.75 10.82
C THR A 15 -3.48 -10.82 11.75
N LEU A 16 -2.44 -10.18 11.22
CA LEU A 16 -1.62 -9.22 11.96
C LEU A 16 -1.84 -7.82 11.40
N ILE A 17 -1.95 -6.85 12.31
CA ILE A 17 -2.02 -5.44 12.00
C ILE A 17 -0.81 -4.80 12.68
N VAL A 18 0.04 -4.16 11.89
CA VAL A 18 1.16 -3.35 12.37
C VAL A 18 0.71 -1.91 12.26
N ASP A 19 0.53 -1.27 13.41
CA ASP A 19 0.23 0.15 13.48
C ASP A 19 1.53 0.98 13.54
N GLU A 20 1.43 2.27 13.25
CA GLU A 20 2.53 3.24 13.35
C GLU A 20 3.79 2.79 12.58
N LEU A 21 3.63 2.43 11.31
CA LEU A 21 4.75 2.19 10.40
C LEU A 21 5.40 3.53 10.01
N ASP A 22 6.12 4.11 10.96
CA ASP A 22 6.91 5.33 10.80
C ASP A 22 8.40 5.04 10.60
N ASN A 23 8.85 3.85 11.04
CA ASN A 23 10.19 3.33 10.78
C ASN A 23 10.24 2.57 9.45
N ASP A 24 11.43 2.52 8.85
CA ASP A 24 11.69 1.66 7.70
C ASP A 24 11.23 0.21 7.95
N ILE A 25 10.75 -0.42 6.89
CA ILE A 25 10.31 -1.82 6.95
C ILE A 25 11.52 -2.70 7.22
N GLU A 26 11.41 -3.55 8.24
CA GLU A 26 12.44 -4.55 8.56
C GLU A 26 12.75 -5.42 7.32
N PRO A 27 14.02 -5.56 6.91
CA PRO A 27 14.40 -6.31 5.72
C PRO A 27 14.00 -7.78 5.81
N SER A 28 13.86 -8.31 7.03
CA SER A 28 13.36 -9.67 7.27
C SER A 28 11.90 -9.89 6.82
N LEU A 29 11.10 -8.84 6.68
CA LEU A 29 9.72 -8.91 6.18
C LEU A 29 9.62 -8.80 4.67
N VAL A 30 10.67 -8.34 4.00
CA VAL A 30 10.68 -8.15 2.54
C VAL A 30 10.31 -9.44 1.78
N PRO A 31 10.81 -10.64 2.13
CA PRO A 31 10.40 -11.88 1.47
C PRO A 31 8.91 -12.20 1.63
N LEU A 32 8.31 -11.86 2.79
CA LEU A 32 6.86 -11.99 3.00
C LEU A 32 6.06 -11.02 2.14
N LEU A 33 6.48 -9.75 2.09
CA LEU A 33 5.79 -8.71 1.31
C LEU A 33 5.84 -9.01 -0.19
N ARG A 34 6.97 -9.57 -0.66
CA ARG A 34 7.18 -9.99 -2.05
C ARG A 34 6.53 -11.30 -2.42
N ARG A 35 5.97 -12.02 -1.45
CA ARG A 35 5.41 -13.37 -1.63
C ARG A 35 6.45 -14.35 -2.20
N GLU A 36 7.70 -14.23 -1.74
CA GLU A 36 8.79 -15.13 -2.09
C GLU A 36 8.70 -16.43 -1.28
N PHE A 37 7.80 -17.33 -1.71
CA PHE A 37 7.57 -18.61 -1.06
C PHE A 37 8.33 -19.74 -1.75
N LYS A 38 8.87 -20.67 -0.94
CA LYS A 38 9.50 -21.90 -1.39
C LYS A 38 8.60 -23.08 -1.06
N SER A 39 8.20 -23.86 -2.07
CA SER A 39 7.48 -25.11 -1.87
C SER A 39 8.45 -26.22 -1.45
N ILE A 40 8.32 -26.70 -0.21
CA ILE A 40 9.07 -27.85 0.29
C ILE A 40 8.09 -29.00 0.44
N GLY A 41 8.14 -29.94 -0.50
CA GLY A 41 7.15 -31.02 -0.61
C GLY A 41 5.76 -30.44 -0.83
N THR A 42 4.85 -30.68 0.10
CA THR A 42 3.45 -30.20 0.06
C THR A 42 3.20 -28.89 0.81
N ARG A 43 4.22 -28.33 1.48
CA ARG A 43 4.07 -27.12 2.31
C ARG A 43 4.78 -25.93 1.68
N LEU A 44 4.20 -24.75 1.85
CA LEU A 44 4.86 -23.49 1.53
C LEU A 44 5.69 -23.05 2.72
N THR A 45 6.90 -22.56 2.46
CA THR A 45 7.81 -22.04 3.47
C THR A 45 8.35 -20.68 3.04
N VAL A 46 8.61 -19.81 4.00
CA VAL A 46 9.19 -18.49 3.78
C VAL A 46 10.43 -18.30 4.63
N GLN A 47 11.43 -17.62 4.09
CA GLN A 47 12.65 -17.26 4.81
C GLN A 47 12.45 -15.90 5.48
N LEU A 48 12.39 -15.89 6.81
CA LEU A 48 12.24 -14.71 7.64
C LEU A 48 13.58 -14.44 8.36
N GLY A 49 14.37 -13.53 7.78
CA GLY A 49 15.73 -13.29 8.26
C GLY A 49 16.58 -14.57 8.21
N GLU A 50 16.97 -15.06 9.37
CA GLU A 50 17.79 -16.27 9.52
C GLU A 50 16.97 -17.56 9.66
N LYS A 51 15.64 -17.45 9.88
CA LYS A 51 14.79 -18.61 10.14
C LYS A 51 13.91 -18.93 8.95
N GLN A 52 13.65 -20.22 8.78
CA GLN A 52 12.65 -20.70 7.84
C GLN A 52 11.36 -21.03 8.59
N VAL A 53 10.24 -20.50 8.10
CA VAL A 53 8.93 -20.64 8.74
C VAL A 53 7.92 -21.20 7.75
N ASP A 54 7.07 -22.12 8.22
CA ASP A 54 5.95 -22.65 7.44
C ASP A 54 4.93 -21.54 7.17
N PHE A 55 4.60 -21.32 5.89
CA PHE A 55 3.60 -20.35 5.47
C PHE A 55 2.21 -20.98 5.45
N ASN A 56 1.21 -20.21 5.89
CA ASN A 56 -0.20 -20.61 5.90
C ASN A 56 -1.00 -19.63 5.04
N ASP A 57 -1.79 -20.16 4.10
CA ASP A 57 -2.58 -19.37 3.14
C ASP A 57 -3.63 -18.47 3.80
N LYS A 58 -4.00 -18.72 5.07
CA LYS A 58 -4.94 -17.88 5.83
C LYS A 58 -4.30 -16.62 6.43
N PHE A 59 -2.97 -16.51 6.39
CA PHE A 59 -2.25 -15.37 6.95
C PHE A 59 -2.58 -14.08 6.20
N ARG A 60 -2.83 -13.00 6.95
CA ARG A 60 -3.05 -11.65 6.41
C ARG A 60 -2.24 -10.64 7.21
N LEU A 61 -1.56 -9.73 6.52
CA LEU A 61 -0.77 -8.65 7.12
C LEU A 61 -1.31 -7.32 6.62
N PHE A 62 -1.68 -6.45 7.56
CA PHE A 62 -2.05 -5.08 7.29
C PHE A 62 -1.02 -4.15 7.93
N LEU A 63 -0.56 -3.18 7.15
CA LEU A 63 0.37 -2.16 7.58
C LEU A 63 -0.37 -0.83 7.59
N CYS A 64 -0.39 -0.18 8.74
CA CYS A 64 -1.03 1.11 8.93
C CYS A 64 0.04 2.15 9.27
N THR A 65 -0.04 3.31 8.63
CA THR A 65 0.82 4.46 8.94
C THR A 65 -0.05 5.71 9.03
N ARG A 66 0.32 6.63 9.91
CA ARG A 66 -0.30 7.96 9.99
C ARG A 66 0.37 8.95 9.04
N ASN A 67 1.59 8.67 8.61
CA ASN A 67 2.39 9.58 7.80
C ASN A 67 2.20 9.31 6.30
N GLU A 68 1.53 10.23 5.61
CA GLU A 68 1.33 10.17 4.16
C GLU A 68 2.64 10.26 3.37
N ASN A 69 3.68 10.88 3.95
CA ASN A 69 4.98 11.06 3.33
C ASN A 69 5.99 9.97 3.73
N ASN A 70 5.53 8.81 4.22
CA ASN A 70 6.46 7.74 4.53
C ASN A 70 7.25 7.35 3.25
N ARG A 71 8.56 7.57 3.29
CA ARG A 71 9.46 7.29 2.18
C ARG A 71 9.79 5.80 2.18
N LEU A 72 8.81 4.97 1.83
CA LEU A 72 9.07 3.57 1.53
C LEU A 72 10.01 3.49 0.33
N GLY A 73 11.10 2.73 0.47
CA GLY A 73 12.01 2.47 -0.65
C GLY A 73 11.26 1.88 -1.85
N GLU A 74 11.57 2.37 -3.05
CA GLU A 74 10.90 1.96 -4.31
C GLU A 74 10.89 0.43 -4.52
N HIS A 75 11.96 -0.22 -4.07
CA HIS A 75 12.12 -1.68 -4.10
C HIS A 75 11.04 -2.46 -3.33
N ILE A 76 10.46 -1.86 -2.29
CA ILE A 76 9.39 -2.46 -1.48
C ILE A 76 8.02 -1.96 -1.94
N ARG A 77 7.94 -0.69 -2.36
CA ARG A 77 6.71 -0.04 -2.82
C ARG A 77 6.02 -0.80 -3.96
N GLY A 78 6.77 -1.33 -4.92
CA GLY A 78 6.22 -2.13 -6.02
C GLY A 78 5.63 -3.49 -5.60
N SER A 79 5.93 -3.97 -4.40
CA SER A 79 5.39 -5.23 -3.85
C SER A 79 4.21 -5.00 -2.91
N LEU A 80 3.96 -3.75 -2.52
CA LEU A 80 2.90 -3.35 -1.62
C LEU A 80 1.71 -2.81 -2.41
N THR A 81 0.53 -2.91 -1.81
CA THR A 81 -0.66 -2.19 -2.30
C THR A 81 -0.95 -1.07 -1.32
N GLU A 82 -0.63 0.15 -1.71
CA GLU A 82 -0.93 1.35 -0.93
C GLU A 82 -2.38 1.77 -1.13
N VAL A 83 -3.09 2.06 -0.04
CA VAL A 83 -4.45 2.58 -0.07
C VAL A 83 -4.48 3.87 0.74
N ASN A 84 -4.82 4.99 0.08
CA ASN A 84 -4.92 6.29 0.72
C ASN A 84 -6.37 6.52 1.19
N PHE A 85 -6.55 6.77 2.48
CA PHE A 85 -7.85 7.04 3.11
C PHE A 85 -8.06 8.51 3.48
N SER A 86 -7.17 9.40 3.05
CA SER A 86 -7.25 10.83 3.36
C SER A 86 -8.45 11.46 2.65
N VAL A 87 -9.29 12.13 3.44
CA VAL A 87 -10.47 12.83 2.94
C VAL A 87 -10.00 14.10 2.23
N THR A 88 -10.07 14.11 0.90
CA THR A 88 -9.83 15.34 0.14
C THR A 88 -11.06 16.23 0.26
N SER A 89 -10.94 17.36 0.94
CA SER A 89 -11.95 18.42 0.93
C SER A 89 -11.89 19.17 -0.40
N PHE A 90 -12.24 18.50 -1.50
CA PHE A 90 -12.30 19.12 -2.81
C PHE A 90 -13.65 18.81 -3.46
N TRP A 91 -14.67 19.52 -2.99
CA TRP A 91 -15.79 19.86 -3.86
C TRP A 91 -15.31 20.98 -4.79
N PRO A 92 -15.37 20.79 -6.12
CA PRO A 92 -15.14 21.90 -7.02
C PRO A 92 -16.27 22.90 -6.80
N CYS A 93 -15.93 24.11 -6.39
CA CYS A 93 -16.78 25.28 -6.58
C CYS A 93 -16.81 25.62 -8.09
N PHE A 94 -17.35 24.69 -8.89
CA PHE A 94 -17.72 24.90 -10.29
C PHE A 94 -19.20 25.29 -10.31
N ALA A 95 -19.52 26.45 -9.76
CA ALA A 95 -20.79 27.09 -10.03
C ALA A 95 -20.61 28.60 -9.97
N THR A 96 -21.04 29.27 -11.05
CA THR A 96 -21.19 30.73 -11.22
C THR A 96 -19.86 31.49 -11.35
N SER A 97 -19.52 32.19 -12.42
CA SER A 97 -20.21 32.77 -13.58
C SER A 97 -19.12 33.14 -14.60
N ARG A 98 -19.28 33.01 -15.93
CA ARG A 98 -19.93 34.03 -16.76
C ARG A 98 -19.89 33.55 -18.22
N LEU A 99 -21.01 33.00 -18.70
CA LEU A 99 -21.33 33.03 -20.13
C LEU A 99 -21.61 34.49 -20.48
N SER A 100 -20.59 35.22 -20.95
CA SER A 100 -20.77 36.53 -21.58
C SER A 100 -21.16 36.32 -23.02
N ASN A 101 -22.45 36.10 -23.25
CA ASN A 101 -23.05 36.17 -24.57
C ASN A 101 -23.61 37.59 -24.77
N SER A 102 -23.06 38.40 -25.68
CA SER A 102 -23.85 39.32 -26.51
C SER A 102 -23.03 40.09 -27.57
N ASN A 103 -23.67 40.28 -28.72
CA ASN A 103 -23.40 41.17 -29.86
C ASN A 103 -22.31 40.71 -30.86
N ARG A 104 -22.65 40.01 -31.95
CA ARG A 104 -23.35 40.49 -33.17
C ARG A 104 -22.89 41.88 -33.64
N THR A 105 -22.08 41.91 -34.70
CA THR A 105 -22.14 42.80 -35.88
C THR A 105 -21.19 42.20 -36.94
N ALA A 106 -21.70 41.44 -37.91
CA ALA A 106 -22.15 41.87 -39.24
C ALA A 106 -21.01 41.99 -40.27
N ARG A 107 -21.12 41.15 -41.31
CA ARG A 107 -20.45 41.18 -42.63
C ARG A 107 -20.47 42.59 -43.23
N ILE A 108 -19.46 42.99 -44.03
CA ILE A 108 -19.37 43.24 -45.51
C ILE A 108 -17.87 43.52 -45.76
N GLY A 109 -17.09 43.04 -46.75
CA GLY A 109 -17.37 42.68 -48.12
C GLY A 109 -17.23 43.91 -49.04
N THR A 110 -16.01 44.28 -49.42
CA THR A 110 -15.60 44.71 -50.78
C THR A 110 -14.07 44.68 -50.82
#